data_AF-A0A1F6R4Q4-F1
#
_entry.id   AF-A0A1F6R4Q4-F1
#
_cell.length_a   1.000
_cell.length_b   1.000
_cell.length_c   1.000
_cell.angle_alpha   90.00
_cell.angle_beta   90.00
_cell.angle_gamma   90.00
#
_symmetry.space_group_name_H-M   'P 1'
#
loop_
_entity.id
_entity.type
_entity.pdbx_description
1 polymer ?
#
loop_
_entity_poly.entity_id
_entity_poly.type
_entity_poly.pdbx_seq_one_letter_code
_entity_poly.pdbx_strand_id
1 'polypeptide(L)' 'MQSIFGLLYTVLLFSYVIAALFIVFHIVRYSLKRSAALFGVTLFAVVFFVLLFTNAVIFFSLPIDTLFPYSY' A
#
# COMPACT_ATOMS: atom_id res chain seq x y z
N MET A 1 -1.06 5.95 22.72
CA MET A 1 -1.90 6.14 21.51
C MET A 1 -1.08 6.00 20.23
N GLN A 2 0.05 6.71 20.11
CA GLN A 2 0.99 6.61 18.98
C GLN A 2 1.36 5.17 18.54
N SER A 3 1.66 4.27 19.48
CA SER A 3 2.01 2.87 19.16
C SER A 3 0.85 2.07 18.55
N ILE A 4 -0.41 2.38 18.93
CA ILE A 4 -1.60 1.73 18.37
C ILE A 4 -1.82 2.20 16.93
N PHE A 5 -1.64 3.49 16.63
CA PHE A 5 -1.71 4.00 15.26
C PHE A 5 -0.61 3.43 14.37
N GLY A 6 0.62 3.31 14.90
CA GLY A 6 1.71 2.61 14.20
C GLY A 6 1.35 1.16 13.86
N LEU A 7 0.75 0.44 14.81
CA LEU A 7 0.30 -0.93 14.60
C LEU A 7 -0.81 -1.04 13.56
N LEU A 8 -1.84 -0.19 13.67
CA LEU A 8 -2.97 -0.17 12.72
C LEU A 8 -2.49 0.17 11.31
N TYR A 9 -1.58 1.13 11.16
CA TYR A 9 -1.02 1.49 9.87
C TYR A 9 -0.16 0.36 9.29
N THR A 10 0.60 -0.35 10.13
CA THR A 10 1.38 -1.51 9.70
C THR A 10 0.46 -2.61 9.17
N VAL A 11 -0.64 -2.91 9.87
CA VAL A 11 -1.67 -3.87 9.41
C VAL A 11 -2.28 -3.43 8.08
N LEU A 12 -2.61 -2.14 7.95
CA LEU A 12 -3.13 -1.56 6.70
C LEU A 12 -2.13 -1.74 5.54
N LEU A 13 -0.85 -1.42 5.77
CA LEU A 13 0.20 -1.53 4.76
C LEU A 13 0.38 -2.98 4.31
N PHE A 14 0.39 -3.94 5.24
CA PHE A 14 0.38 -5.36 4.91
C PHE A 14 -0.86 -5.78 4.11
N SER A 15 -2.05 -5.27 4.47
CA SER A 15 -3.29 -5.58 3.75
C SER A 15 -3.22 -5.12 2.28
N TYR A 16 -2.61 -3.96 2.01
CA TYR A 16 -2.40 -3.47 0.65
C TYR A 16 -1.44 -4.35 -0.14
N VAL A 17 -0.38 -4.86 0.48
CA VAL A 17 0.54 -5.81 -0.17
C VAL A 17 -0.18 -7.10 -0.54
N ILE A 18 -0.99 -7.67 0.37
CA ILE A 18 -1.76 -8.89 0.11
C ILE A 18 -2.77 -8.65 -1.03
N ALA A 19 -3.49 -7.54 -1.01
CA ALA A 19 -4.42 -7.17 -2.07
C ALA A 19 -3.71 -7.02 -3.42
N ALA A 20 -2.54 -6.39 -3.44
CA ALA A 20 -1.74 -6.24 -4.65
C ALA A 20 -1.27 -7.59 -5.22
N LEU A 21 -0.86 -8.54 -4.36
CA LEU A 21 -0.51 -9.89 -4.79
C LEU A 21 -1.71 -10.61 -5.43
N PHE A 22 -2.90 -10.45 -4.85
CA PHE A 22 -4.12 -11.02 -5.42
C PHE A 22 -4.43 -10.43 -6.80
N ILE A 23 -4.28 -9.11 -6.96
CA ILE A 23 -4.48 -8.43 -8.25
C ILE A 23 -3.46 -8.91 -9.28
N VAL A 24 -2.17 -9.00 -8.91
CA VAL A 24 -1.13 -9.52 -9.82
C VAL A 24 -1.42 -10.95 -10.24
N PHE A 25 -1.81 -11.82 -9.29
CA PHE A 25 -2.24 -13.17 -9.60
C PHE A 25 -3.41 -13.18 -10.60
N HIS A 26 -4.40 -12.32 -10.40
CA HIS A 26 -5.55 -12.22 -11.28
C HIS A 26 -5.16 -11.77 -12.69
N ILE A 27 -4.31 -10.74 -12.83
CA ILE A 27 -3.82 -10.28 -14.13
C ILE A 27 -3.08 -11.40 -14.87
N VAL A 28 -2.18 -12.11 -14.17
CA VAL A 28 -1.40 -13.20 -14.78
C VAL A 28 -2.28 -14.38 -15.15
N ARG A 29 -3.22 -14.76 -14.29
CA ARG A 29 -4.05 -15.96 -14.48
C ARG A 29 -5.13 -15.79 -15.54
N TYR A 30 -5.74 -14.60 -15.62
CA TYR A 30 -6.92 -14.37 -16.48
C TYR A 30 -6.59 -13.62 -17.78
N SER A 31 -5.36 -13.17 -17.99
CA SER A 31 -5.00 -12.55 -19.26
C SER A 31 -4.91 -13.58 -20.40
N LEU A 32 -5.65 -13.31 -21.47
CA LEU A 32 -5.67 -14.13 -22.70
C LEU A 32 -4.33 -14.10 -23.46
N LYS A 33 -3.55 -13.03 -23.32
CA LYS A 33 -2.26 -12.85 -24.00
C LYS A 33 -1.14 -12.59 -22.99
N ARG A 34 -0.05 -13.34 -23.08
CA ARG A 34 1.11 -13.19 -22.17
C ARG A 34 1.75 -11.81 -22.24
N SER A 35 1.81 -11.19 -23.42
CA SER A 35 2.36 -9.83 -23.58
C SER A 35 1.51 -8.78 -22.85
N ALA A 36 0.20 -8.87 -22.95
CA ALA A 36 -0.73 -8.00 -22.23
C ALA A 36 -0.67 -8.24 -20.71
N ALA A 37 -0.47 -9.49 -20.28
CA ALA A 37 -0.28 -9.82 -18.87
C ALA A 37 0.97 -9.15 -18.30
N LEU A 38 2.11 -9.26 -19.00
CA LEU A 38 3.37 -8.63 -18.59
C LEU A 38 3.22 -7.11 -18.52
N PHE A 39 2.67 -6.48 -19.55
CA PHE A 39 2.44 -5.04 -19.55
C PHE A 39 1.53 -4.60 -18.39
N GLY A 40 0.43 -5.30 -18.17
CA GLY A 40 -0.52 -5.01 -17.10
C GLY A 40 0.10 -5.15 -15.71
N VAL A 41 0.86 -6.23 -15.46
CA VAL A 41 1.56 -6.42 -14.18
C VAL A 41 2.62 -5.34 -13.98
N THR A 42 3.42 -5.00 -15.00
CA THR A 42 4.46 -3.98 -14.88
C THR A 42 3.85 -2.60 -14.59
N LEU A 43 2.81 -2.21 -15.34
CA LEU A 43 2.13 -0.94 -15.12
C LEU A 43 1.52 -0.88 -13.71
N PHE A 44 0.79 -1.93 -13.30
CA PHE A 44 0.22 -2.02 -11.96
C PHE A 44 1.30 -1.94 -10.88
N ALA A 45 2.38 -2.71 -11.00
CA ALA A 45 3.45 -2.76 -10.02
C ALA A 45 4.15 -1.41 -9.84
N VAL A 46 4.41 -0.68 -10.94
CA VAL A 46 5.01 0.65 -10.88
C VAL A 46 4.10 1.62 -10.13
N VAL A 47 2.82 1.70 -10.52
CA VAL A 47 1.86 2.62 -9.87
C VAL A 47 1.65 2.24 -8.40
N PHE A 48 1.45 0.96 -8.11
CA PHE A 48 1.30 0.46 -6.76
C PHE A 48 2.52 0.79 -5.89
N PHE A 49 3.73 0.58 -6.40
CA PHE A 49 4.95 0.86 -5.66
C PHE A 49 5.09 2.35 -5.33
N VAL A 50 4.85 3.23 -6.29
CA VAL A 50 4.87 4.69 -6.08
C VAL A 50 3.85 5.10 -5.01
N LEU A 51 2.62 4.58 -5.08
CA LEU A 51 1.58 4.90 -4.11
C LEU A 51 1.90 4.35 -2.71
N LEU A 52 2.37 3.10 -2.62
CA LEU A 52 2.73 2.46 -1.35
C LEU A 52 3.89 3.20 -0.68
N PHE A 53 4.93 3.52 -1.46
CA PHE A 53 6.10 4.26 -0.99
C PHE A 53 5.71 5.67 -0.51
N THR A 54 4.96 6.40 -1.32
CA THR A 54 4.51 7.76 -0.97
C THR A 54 3.67 7.75 0.30
N ASN A 55 2.73 6.80 0.43
CA ASN A 55 1.95 6.64 1.66
C ASN A 55 2.85 6.33 2.87
N ALA A 56 3.80 5.42 2.74
CA ALA A 56 4.74 5.11 3.81
C ALA A 56 5.52 6.36 4.26
N VAL A 57 6.06 7.14 3.32
CA VAL A 57 6.79 8.39 3.62
C VAL A 57 5.89 9.40 4.34
N ILE A 58 4.68 9.63 3.82
CA ILE A 58 3.73 10.57 4.44
C ILE A 58 3.44 10.15 5.88
N PHE A 59 3.18 8.86 6.12
CA PHE A 59 2.91 8.34 7.45
C PHE A 59 4.07 8.56 8.44
N PHE A 60 5.31 8.30 8.02
CA PHE A 60 6.48 8.56 8.88
C PHE A 60 6.76 10.05 9.08
N SER A 61 6.23 10.92 8.22
CA SER A 61 6.34 12.38 8.35
C SER A 61 5.21 13.02 9.16
N LEU A 62 4.18 12.27 9.58
CA LEU A 62 3.05 12.84 10.30
C LEU A 62 3.50 13.35 11.68
N PRO A 63 3.17 14.61 12.04
CA PRO A 63 3.46 15.16 13.36
C PRO A 63 2.46 14.60 14.38
N ILE A 64 2.71 13.37 14.85
CA ILE A 64 1.76 12.62 15.71
C ILE A 64 1.43 13.39 16.99
N ASP A 65 2.39 14.17 17.50
CA ASP A 65 2.25 15.00 18.71
C ASP A 65 1.19 16.10 18.56
N THR A 66 0.87 16.50 17.32
CA THR A 66 -0.13 17.55 17.02
C THR A 66 -1.50 16.99 16.65
N LEU A 67 -1.61 15.68 16.40
CA LEU A 67 -2.85 15.04 15.97
C LEU A 67 -3.84 14.80 17.11
N PHE A 68 -3.35 14.75 18.35
CA PHE A 68 -4.19 14.59 19.53
C PHE A 68 -4.20 15.92 20.28
N PRO A 69 -5.35 16.61 20.38
CA PRO A 69 -5.45 17.74 21.30
C PRO A 69 -5.14 17.22 22.70
N TYR A 70 -4.25 17.92 23.42
CA TYR A 70 -3.86 17.61 24.79
C TYR A 70 -5.10 17.22 25.61
N SER A 71 -5.20 15.94 25.97
CA SER A 71 -6.13 15.52 27.01
C SER A 71 -5.58 16.05 28.32
N TYR A 72 -6.28 17.04 28.88
CA TYR A 72 -6.08 17.56 30.24
C TYR A 72 -6.08 16.44 31.28
#